data_AF-A0AAP0KTY4-F1
#
_entry.id   AF-A0AAP0KTY4-F1
#
_cell.length_a   1.000
_cell.length_b   1.000
_cell.length_c   1.000
_cell.angle_alpha   90.00
_cell.angle_beta   90.00
_cell.angle_gamma   90.00
#
_symmetry.space_group_name_H-M   'P 1'
#
loop_
_entity.id
_entity.type
_entity.pdbx_description
1 polymer ?
#
loop_
_entity_poly.entity_id
_entity_poly.type
_entity_poly.pdbx_seq_one_letter_code
_entity_poly.pdbx_strand_id
1 'polypeptide(L)'
;MLKFYCLDRKGLLHDATKVLCELELSIQRVKVTTTPDGRVMDLFFITDNLNLLHTKSRQDDTCGRLNTVLGDACISCELQLVSPEYEAVQQGVSTLSPTITEELFCTEISSKDYPSSALSPDLKRLKKASVTIDNSLSPAHTLVQIHCVDQKGLFYDVLRTMKDWNIQISYGRFSPVTEGYRDIDLFVQQIGDKKIVDPEKQNALCSRLKMEMLHPLRVTISNRGPDTELLVANPVEFSGNGRPRVFYDVTLALKLLGICIFSAEIGRLSASDRQWEVYRFLLDESREYPLSNGRARNQIVDRVRRTLMGW
;
A
#
# COMPACT_ATOMS: atom_id res chain seq x y z
N MET A 1 3.77 -3.49 20.41
CA MET A 1 4.69 -2.39 20.07
C MET A 1 6.10 -2.91 20.09
N LEU A 2 6.79 -2.73 18.98
CA LEU A 2 8.21 -3.02 18.80
C LEU A 2 8.95 -1.70 18.80
N LYS A 3 10.03 -1.61 19.57
CA LYS A 3 10.92 -0.47 19.62
C LYS A 3 12.34 -0.96 19.38
N PHE A 4 13.07 -0.34 18.46
CA PHE A 4 14.51 -0.56 18.40
C PHE A 4 15.28 0.77 18.29
N TYR A 5 16.48 0.75 18.85
CA TYR A 5 17.42 1.85 18.85
C TYR A 5 18.73 1.37 18.22
N CYS A 6 19.10 1.96 17.10
CA CYS A 6 20.21 1.48 16.25
C CYS A 6 20.98 2.65 15.65
N LEU A 7 22.20 2.40 15.16
CA LEU A 7 22.84 3.34 14.22
C LEU A 7 22.15 3.27 12.86
N ASP A 8 21.86 4.44 12.27
CA ASP A 8 21.18 4.49 10.98
C ASP A 8 22.08 3.95 9.87
N ARG A 9 21.45 3.28 8.89
CA ARG A 9 22.10 2.87 7.66
C ARG A 9 21.09 2.74 6.53
N LYS A 10 21.59 2.88 5.30
CA LYS A 10 20.80 2.62 4.08
C LYS A 10 20.12 1.26 4.15
N GLY A 11 18.80 1.28 4.02
CA GLY A 11 17.97 0.07 4.00
C GLY A 11 17.69 -0.58 5.36
N LEU A 12 18.09 0.03 6.49
CA LEU A 12 17.79 -0.49 7.83
C LEU A 12 16.30 -0.76 8.02
N LEU A 13 15.47 0.24 7.72
CA LEU A 13 14.01 0.14 7.84
C LEU A 13 13.41 -0.96 6.96
N HIS A 14 13.95 -1.15 5.75
CA HIS A 14 13.54 -2.23 4.87
C HIS A 14 13.91 -3.59 5.46
N ASP A 15 15.12 -3.74 5.99
CA ASP A 15 15.62 -4.99 6.53
C ASP A 15 14.79 -5.43 7.76
N ALA A 16 14.46 -4.49 8.65
CA ALA A 16 13.53 -4.75 9.75
C ALA A 16 12.12 -5.10 9.25
N THR A 17 11.60 -4.36 8.27
CA THR A 17 10.27 -4.62 7.68
C THR A 17 10.21 -5.98 6.99
N LYS A 18 11.32 -6.44 6.40
CA LYS A 18 11.44 -7.77 5.80
C LYS A 18 11.24 -8.87 6.83
N VAL A 19 11.91 -8.77 7.98
CA VAL A 19 11.73 -9.72 9.09
C VAL A 19 10.28 -9.73 9.57
N LEU A 20 9.67 -8.56 9.75
CA LEU A 20 8.27 -8.46 10.16
C LEU A 20 7.33 -9.13 9.15
N CYS A 21 7.54 -8.89 7.85
CA CYS A 21 6.76 -9.54 6.79
C CYS A 21 6.93 -11.06 6.76
N GLU A 22 8.17 -11.56 6.88
CA GLU A 22 8.48 -13.01 6.91
C GLU A 22 7.87 -13.71 8.13
N LEU A 23 7.69 -12.97 9.22
CA LEU A 23 7.02 -13.44 10.41
C LEU A 23 5.51 -13.23 10.36
N GLU A 24 4.90 -12.73 9.28
CA GLU A 24 3.46 -12.40 9.24
C GLU A 24 3.01 -11.38 10.32
N LEU A 25 3.91 -10.46 10.66
CA LEU A 25 3.63 -9.31 11.53
C LEU A 25 3.27 -8.10 10.66
N SER A 26 2.04 -7.61 10.80
CA SER A 26 1.52 -6.47 10.06
C SER A 26 1.85 -5.16 10.79
N ILE A 27 2.38 -4.17 10.08
CA ILE A 27 2.65 -2.83 10.65
C ILE A 27 1.39 -1.98 10.50
N GLN A 28 0.76 -1.63 11.62
CA GLN A 28 -0.39 -0.73 11.66
C GLN A 28 0.04 0.74 11.68
N ARG A 29 1.11 1.01 12.42
CA ARG A 29 1.67 2.35 12.56
C ARG A 29 3.17 2.26 12.71
N VAL A 30 3.84 3.30 12.25
CA VAL A 30 5.28 3.46 12.41
C VAL A 30 5.57 4.90 12.79
N LYS A 31 6.58 5.08 13.62
CA LYS A 31 7.23 6.36 13.85
C LYS A 31 8.73 6.12 13.88
N VAL A 32 9.36 6.46 12.77
CA VAL A 32 10.81 6.36 12.56
C VAL A 32 11.37 7.77 12.61
N THR A 33 12.49 7.97 13.29
CA THR A 33 13.18 9.26 13.31
C THR A 33 14.67 9.06 13.53
N THR A 34 15.45 9.69 12.66
CA THR A 34 16.91 9.74 12.78
C THR A 34 17.31 10.96 13.60
N THR A 35 18.12 10.75 14.64
CA THR A 35 18.67 11.80 15.49
C THR A 35 19.95 12.39 14.88
N PRO A 36 20.34 13.63 15.24
CA PRO A 36 21.51 14.30 14.66
C PRO A 36 22.85 13.58 14.85
N ASP A 37 22.95 12.67 15.83
CA ASP A 37 24.10 11.81 16.08
C ASP A 37 24.11 10.54 15.21
N GLY A 38 23.21 10.42 14.24
CA GLY A 38 23.15 9.32 13.27
C GLY A 38 22.52 8.04 13.82
N ARG A 39 21.75 8.13 14.91
CA ARG A 39 21.01 7.00 15.48
C ARG A 39 19.54 7.08 15.09
N VAL A 40 18.86 5.94 15.09
CA VAL A 40 17.41 5.86 14.86
C VAL A 40 16.72 5.37 16.11
N MET A 41 15.56 5.95 16.41
CA MET A 41 14.63 5.41 17.38
C MET A 41 13.33 5.07 16.66
N ASP A 42 13.18 3.79 16.34
CA ASP A 42 12.07 3.33 15.53
C ASP A 42 11.02 2.66 16.39
N LEU A 43 9.78 3.08 16.20
CA LEU A 43 8.61 2.58 16.91
C LEU A 43 7.62 1.99 15.92
N PHE A 44 7.32 0.71 16.06
CA PHE A 44 6.34 0.00 15.25
C PHE A 44 5.19 -0.49 16.12
N PHE A 45 3.98 -0.22 15.67
CA PHE A 45 2.77 -0.84 16.19
C PHE A 45 2.45 -1.98 15.24
N ILE A 46 2.65 -3.20 15.72
CA ILE A 46 2.50 -4.42 14.94
C ILE A 46 1.37 -5.28 15.45
N THR A 47 0.68 -5.95 14.54
CA THR A 47 -0.32 -6.99 14.81
C THR A 47 0.21 -8.32 14.30
N ASP A 48 0.04 -9.39 15.06
CA ASP A 48 0.44 -10.74 14.64
C ASP A 48 -0.72 -11.47 13.99
N ASN A 49 -0.61 -11.74 12.70
CA ASN A 49 -1.67 -12.39 11.92
C ASN A 49 -1.87 -13.86 12.35
N LEU A 50 -0.86 -14.47 12.99
CA LEU A 50 -0.94 -15.82 13.54
C LEU A 50 -1.52 -15.86 14.97
N ASN A 51 -1.74 -14.70 15.60
CA ASN A 51 -2.19 -14.57 16.99
C ASN A 51 -1.27 -15.28 18.01
N LEU A 52 0.03 -15.40 17.75
CA LEU A 52 1.00 -16.10 18.61
C LEU A 52 1.89 -15.16 19.44
N LEU A 53 1.80 -13.84 19.23
CA LEU A 53 2.66 -12.83 19.89
C LEU A 53 2.49 -12.78 21.42
N HIS A 54 1.42 -13.36 21.95
CA HIS A 54 1.22 -13.52 23.39
C HIS A 54 2.18 -14.57 24.00
N THR A 55 2.78 -15.44 23.19
CA THR A 55 3.72 -16.46 23.64
C THR A 55 5.15 -15.93 23.69
N LYS A 56 5.91 -16.33 24.72
CA LYS A 56 7.31 -15.93 24.86
C LYS A 56 8.19 -16.44 23.71
N SER A 57 7.94 -17.67 23.23
CA SER A 57 8.70 -18.23 22.10
C SER A 57 8.57 -17.39 20.83
N ARG A 58 7.38 -16.87 20.53
CA ARG A 58 7.15 -15.99 19.38
C ARG A 58 7.86 -14.65 19.53
N GLN A 59 7.84 -14.09 20.74
CA GLN A 59 8.55 -12.83 21.05
C GLN A 59 10.07 -13.02 20.92
N ASP A 60 10.61 -14.10 21.48
CA ASP A 60 12.03 -14.42 21.45
C ASP A 60 12.52 -14.67 20.00
N ASP A 61 11.77 -15.42 19.17
CA ASP A 61 12.08 -15.61 17.74
C ASP A 61 12.04 -14.28 16.98
N THR A 62 11.02 -13.44 17.23
CA THR A 62 10.89 -12.12 16.58
C THR A 62 12.08 -11.22 16.91
N CYS A 63 12.41 -11.08 18.19
CA CYS A 63 13.55 -10.28 18.63
C CYS A 63 14.88 -10.87 18.14
N GLY A 64 15.04 -12.20 18.16
CA GLY A 64 16.25 -12.87 17.68
C GLY A 64 16.52 -12.62 16.19
N ARG A 65 15.49 -12.71 15.34
CA ARG A 65 15.62 -12.42 13.91
C ARG A 65 15.87 -10.94 13.63
N LEU A 66 15.21 -10.05 14.36
CA LEU A 66 15.46 -8.61 14.25
C LEU A 66 16.90 -8.28 14.66
N ASN A 67 17.36 -8.77 15.80
CA ASN A 67 18.75 -8.55 16.25
C ASN A 67 19.78 -9.07 15.23
N THR A 68 19.51 -10.20 14.59
CA THR A 68 20.38 -10.75 13.54
C THR A 68 20.53 -9.79 12.36
N VAL A 69 19.45 -9.10 12.00
CA VAL A 69 19.39 -8.21 10.83
C VAL A 69 19.86 -6.78 11.15
N LEU A 70 19.57 -6.30 12.36
CA LEU A 70 20.04 -5.02 12.87
C LEU A 70 21.56 -5.09 13.17
N GLY A 71 22.07 -6.27 13.55
CA GLY A 71 23.49 -6.55 13.74
C GLY A 71 24.11 -5.76 14.90
N ASP A 72 25.43 -5.56 14.85
CA ASP A 72 26.21 -4.86 15.88
C ASP A 72 25.84 -3.37 16.04
N ALA A 73 25.11 -2.82 15.06
CA ALA A 73 24.57 -1.46 15.11
C ALA A 73 23.36 -1.34 16.05
N CYS A 74 22.78 -2.45 16.50
CA CYS A 74 21.63 -2.47 17.39
C CYS A 74 22.02 -2.28 18.84
N ILE A 75 21.51 -1.22 19.46
CA ILE A 75 21.74 -0.91 20.88
C ILE A 75 20.65 -1.57 21.73
N SER A 76 19.39 -1.50 21.30
CA SER A 76 18.29 -2.22 21.95
C SER A 76 17.18 -2.57 20.97
N CYS A 77 16.51 -3.70 21.23
CA CYS A 77 15.31 -4.15 20.54
C CYS A 77 14.34 -4.69 21.59
N GLU A 78 13.21 -4.04 21.76
CA GLU A 78 12.22 -4.32 22.79
C GLU A 78 10.86 -4.57 22.16
N LEU A 79 10.22 -5.67 22.55
CA LEU A 79 8.87 -6.00 22.14
C LEU A 79 7.96 -6.00 23.37
N GLN A 80 6.93 -5.16 23.33
CA GLN A 80 5.97 -5.01 24.43
C GLN A 80 4.55 -5.20 23.89
N LEU A 81 3.72 -5.95 24.61
CA LEU A 81 2.28 -5.99 24.35
C LEU A 81 1.67 -4.67 24.81
N VAL A 82 0.88 -4.05 23.95
CA VAL A 82 0.25 -2.75 24.23
C VAL A 82 -1.23 -2.97 24.50
N SER A 83 -1.73 -2.38 25.57
CA SER A 83 -3.16 -2.39 25.91
C SER A 83 -3.97 -1.60 24.87
N PRO A 84 -5.23 -1.99 24.57
CA PRO A 84 -6.09 -1.30 23.58
C PRO A 84 -6.27 0.20 23.83
N GLU A 85 -6.11 0.65 25.08
CA GLU A 85 -6.25 2.04 25.50
C GLU A 85 -5.23 2.99 24.85
N TYR A 86 -4.07 2.49 24.44
CA TYR A 86 -3.06 3.29 23.74
C TYR A 86 -3.38 3.54 22.26
N GLU A 87 -4.27 2.75 21.64
CA GLU A 87 -4.64 2.90 20.23
C GLU A 87 -5.52 4.15 19.98
N ALA A 88 -6.32 4.55 20.97
CA ALA A 88 -7.23 5.70 20.87
C ALA A 88 -6.49 7.05 20.96
N VAL A 89 -5.37 7.12 21.67
CA VAL A 89 -4.71 8.39 22.04
C VAL A 89 -3.84 8.97 20.91
N GLN A 90 -3.51 8.19 19.87
CA GLN A 90 -2.60 8.63 18.81
C GLN A 90 -3.25 8.77 17.41
N GLN A 91 -4.58 8.85 17.28
CA GLN A 91 -5.26 8.85 15.97
C GLN A 91 -5.02 10.07 15.05
N GLY A 92 -4.17 11.02 15.42
CA GLY A 92 -3.84 12.18 14.57
C GLY A 92 -2.63 11.95 13.68
N VAL A 93 -2.83 11.87 12.37
CA VAL A 93 -1.78 12.20 11.39
C VAL A 93 -1.67 13.71 11.32
N SER A 94 -0.46 14.24 11.10
CA SER A 94 -0.30 15.65 10.76
C SER A 94 -1.12 16.01 9.50
N THR A 95 -1.90 17.09 9.55
CA THR A 95 -2.80 17.48 8.45
C THR A 95 -2.05 17.61 7.11
N LEU A 96 -2.61 17.04 6.04
CA LEU A 96 -2.10 17.24 4.68
C LEU A 96 -2.50 18.64 4.18
N SER A 97 -1.69 19.24 3.30
CA SER A 97 -2.08 20.48 2.64
C SER A 97 -3.27 20.22 1.69
N PRO A 98 -4.12 21.22 1.40
CA PRO A 98 -5.21 21.08 0.45
C PRO A 98 -4.74 20.60 -0.94
N THR A 99 -3.61 21.14 -1.44
CA THR A 99 -3.05 20.75 -2.74
C THR A 99 -2.65 19.27 -2.80
N ILE A 100 -2.00 18.75 -1.76
CA ILE A 100 -1.61 17.34 -1.68
C ILE A 100 -2.86 16.44 -1.56
N THR A 101 -3.87 16.92 -0.84
CA THR A 101 -5.15 16.22 -0.67
C THR A 101 -5.87 16.08 -2.01
N GLU A 102 -5.93 17.15 -2.80
CA GLU A 102 -6.47 17.10 -4.16
C GLU A 102 -5.66 16.16 -5.07
N GLU A 103 -4.33 16.25 -5.07
CA GLU A 103 -3.47 15.41 -5.91
C GLU A 103 -3.58 13.91 -5.56
N LEU A 104 -3.69 13.57 -4.28
CA LEU A 104 -3.82 12.19 -3.82
C LEU A 104 -5.22 11.62 -4.00
N PHE A 105 -6.27 12.42 -3.77
CA PHE A 105 -7.63 11.89 -3.57
C PHE A 105 -8.66 12.30 -4.62
N CYS A 106 -8.32 13.19 -5.57
CA CYS A 106 -9.24 13.53 -6.66
C CYS A 106 -9.49 12.31 -7.57
N THR A 107 -10.79 12.00 -7.74
CA THR A 107 -11.30 10.85 -8.50
C THR A 107 -11.17 11.07 -10.01
N GLU A 108 -11.17 12.33 -10.46
CA GLU A 108 -10.98 12.72 -11.85
C GLU A 108 -9.49 12.75 -12.20
N ILE A 109 -8.87 11.59 -12.28
CA ILE A 109 -7.55 11.47 -12.90
C ILE A 109 -7.76 11.59 -14.40
N SER A 110 -7.95 12.83 -14.87
CA SER A 110 -7.79 13.15 -16.28
C SER A 110 -6.41 12.65 -16.67
N SER A 111 -6.35 11.78 -17.67
CA SER A 111 -5.12 11.15 -18.16
C SER A 111 -4.03 12.12 -18.65
N LYS A 112 -4.20 13.43 -18.45
CA LYS A 112 -3.33 14.51 -18.89
C LYS A 112 -2.30 14.97 -17.83
N ASP A 113 -2.46 14.62 -16.55
CA ASP A 113 -1.69 15.29 -15.47
C ASP A 113 -0.55 14.48 -14.84
N TYR A 114 -0.10 13.37 -15.46
CA TYR A 114 1.17 12.75 -15.08
C TYR A 114 2.31 13.21 -16.02
N PRO A 115 3.19 14.13 -15.60
CA PRO A 115 4.38 14.51 -16.35
C PRO A 115 5.49 13.46 -16.20
N SER A 116 5.22 12.22 -16.59
CA SER A 116 6.19 11.12 -16.57
C SER A 116 6.16 10.36 -17.90
N SER A 117 7.11 10.67 -18.78
CA SER A 117 7.29 9.96 -20.06
C SER A 117 7.66 8.48 -19.86
N ALA A 118 8.19 8.10 -18.69
CA ALA A 118 8.68 6.76 -18.35
C ALA A 118 7.58 5.74 -18.03
N LEU A 119 6.44 6.18 -17.48
CA LEU A 119 5.27 5.31 -17.18
C LEU A 119 4.33 5.11 -18.38
N SER A 120 4.62 5.76 -19.51
CA SER A 120 3.77 5.71 -20.69
C SER A 120 3.50 4.29 -21.23
N PRO A 121 4.43 3.31 -21.25
CA PRO A 121 4.12 1.98 -21.75
C PRO A 121 3.27 1.16 -20.76
N ASP A 122 3.60 1.21 -19.48
CA ASP A 122 2.89 0.44 -18.44
C ASP A 122 1.44 0.95 -18.28
N LEU A 123 1.26 2.28 -18.27
CA LEU A 123 -0.07 2.88 -18.22
C LEU A 123 -0.89 2.55 -19.47
N LYS A 124 -0.26 2.49 -20.65
CA LYS A 124 -0.94 2.03 -21.89
C LYS A 124 -1.39 0.58 -21.77
N ARG A 125 -0.59 -0.30 -21.14
CA ARG A 125 -0.98 -1.70 -20.91
C ARG A 125 -2.15 -1.80 -19.93
N LEU A 126 -2.11 -1.05 -18.82
CA LEU A 126 -3.19 -1.03 -17.84
C LEU A 126 -4.51 -0.51 -18.41
N LYS A 127 -4.47 0.50 -19.30
CA LYS A 127 -5.66 1.02 -19.98
C LYS A 127 -6.36 0.00 -20.89
N LYS A 128 -5.72 -1.12 -21.22
CA LYS A 128 -6.35 -2.23 -21.97
C LYS A 128 -7.24 -3.12 -21.09
N ALA A 129 -7.32 -2.87 -19.78
CA ALA A 129 -8.19 -3.63 -18.91
C ALA A 129 -9.67 -3.53 -19.36
N SER A 130 -10.32 -4.66 -19.51
CA SER A 130 -11.74 -4.76 -19.84
C SER A 130 -12.50 -5.50 -18.75
N VAL A 131 -13.71 -5.02 -18.49
CA VAL A 131 -14.66 -5.67 -17.58
C VAL A 131 -15.96 -5.82 -18.36
N THR A 132 -16.44 -7.06 -18.47
CA THR A 132 -17.71 -7.41 -19.10
C THR A 132 -18.63 -8.06 -18.09
N ILE A 133 -19.94 -7.90 -18.29
CA ILE A 133 -20.96 -8.47 -17.44
C ILE A 133 -21.86 -9.35 -18.29
N ASP A 134 -22.13 -10.56 -17.82
CA ASP A 134 -23.01 -11.52 -18.46
C ASP A 134 -24.04 -12.07 -17.46
N ASN A 135 -25.31 -11.92 -17.81
CA ASN A 135 -26.45 -12.41 -17.04
C ASN A 135 -27.14 -13.60 -17.73
N SER A 136 -26.57 -14.20 -18.77
CA SER A 136 -27.16 -15.32 -19.50
C SER A 136 -26.78 -16.69 -18.93
N LEU A 137 -25.60 -16.80 -18.31
CA LEU A 137 -25.01 -18.09 -17.90
C LEU A 137 -25.52 -18.64 -16.55
N SER A 138 -26.27 -17.83 -15.80
CA SER A 138 -26.86 -18.26 -14.53
C SER A 138 -28.20 -17.55 -14.31
N PRO A 139 -29.26 -18.24 -13.85
CA PRO A 139 -30.51 -17.59 -13.50
C PRO A 139 -30.38 -16.71 -12.25
N ALA A 140 -29.49 -17.06 -11.32
CA ALA A 140 -29.38 -16.43 -10.00
C ALA A 140 -28.19 -15.46 -9.86
N HIS A 141 -27.13 -15.60 -10.67
CA HIS A 141 -25.88 -14.87 -10.51
C HIS A 141 -25.56 -14.00 -11.73
N THR A 142 -24.88 -12.89 -11.47
CA THR A 142 -24.22 -12.07 -12.50
C THR A 142 -22.80 -12.58 -12.68
N LEU A 143 -22.38 -12.88 -13.91
CA LEU A 143 -20.98 -13.14 -14.22
C LEU A 143 -20.29 -11.81 -14.51
N VAL A 144 -19.20 -11.52 -13.79
CA VAL A 144 -18.28 -10.41 -14.06
C VAL A 144 -16.98 -11.01 -14.57
N GLN A 145 -16.60 -10.67 -15.80
CA GLN A 145 -15.36 -11.13 -16.42
C GLN A 145 -14.41 -9.96 -16.53
N ILE A 146 -13.20 -10.15 -16.04
CA ILE A 146 -12.17 -9.12 -15.95
C ILE A 146 -10.94 -9.62 -16.69
N HIS A 147 -10.52 -8.87 -17.71
CA HIS A 147 -9.25 -9.06 -18.39
C HIS A 147 -8.35 -7.88 -18.06
N CYS A 148 -7.19 -8.11 -17.47
CA CYS A 148 -6.31 -7.04 -17.00
C CYS A 148 -4.85 -7.47 -16.96
N VAL A 149 -3.94 -6.52 -16.74
CA VAL A 149 -2.52 -6.82 -16.53
C VAL A 149 -2.36 -7.54 -15.20
N ASP A 150 -1.59 -8.63 -15.19
CA ASP A 150 -1.22 -9.29 -13.93
C ASP A 150 -0.26 -8.37 -13.16
N GLN A 151 -0.74 -7.88 -12.02
CA GLN A 151 0.01 -6.98 -11.16
C GLN A 151 -0.07 -7.47 -9.72
N LYS A 152 0.95 -7.13 -8.93
CA LYS A 152 0.94 -7.43 -7.50
C LYS A 152 -0.31 -6.84 -6.87
N GLY A 153 -0.95 -7.60 -5.98
CA GLY A 153 -2.15 -7.15 -5.28
C GLY A 153 -3.46 -7.19 -6.09
N LEU A 154 -3.43 -7.60 -7.37
CA LEU A 154 -4.61 -7.59 -8.25
C LEU A 154 -5.85 -8.23 -7.61
N PHE A 155 -5.71 -9.42 -7.02
CA PHE A 155 -6.84 -10.09 -6.38
C PHE A 155 -7.36 -9.32 -5.18
N TYR A 156 -6.47 -8.77 -4.35
CA TYR A 156 -6.90 -7.93 -3.23
C TYR A 156 -7.69 -6.72 -3.75
N ASP A 157 -7.19 -6.03 -4.78
CA ASP A 157 -7.84 -4.83 -5.31
C ASP A 157 -9.24 -5.15 -5.88
N VAL A 158 -9.39 -6.26 -6.60
CA VAL A 158 -10.68 -6.72 -7.15
C VAL A 158 -11.64 -7.15 -6.03
N LEU A 159 -11.18 -8.02 -5.12
CA LEU A 159 -12.02 -8.57 -4.05
C LEU A 159 -12.45 -7.49 -3.06
N ARG A 160 -11.54 -6.57 -2.70
CA ARG A 160 -11.85 -5.39 -1.90
C ARG A 160 -12.92 -4.55 -2.59
N THR A 161 -12.79 -4.28 -3.88
CA THR A 161 -13.77 -3.48 -4.62
C THR A 161 -15.16 -4.12 -4.59
N MET A 162 -15.25 -5.45 -4.74
CA MET A 162 -16.52 -6.18 -4.64
C MET A 162 -17.12 -6.07 -3.24
N LYS A 163 -16.31 -6.28 -2.20
CA LYS A 163 -16.72 -6.13 -0.80
C LYS A 163 -17.20 -4.71 -0.49
N ASP A 164 -16.46 -3.70 -0.94
CA ASP A 164 -16.78 -2.29 -0.73
C ASP A 164 -18.12 -1.90 -1.38
N TRP A 165 -18.51 -2.63 -2.43
CA TRP A 165 -19.77 -2.43 -3.14
C TRP A 165 -20.90 -3.34 -2.66
N ASN A 166 -20.69 -4.05 -1.54
CA ASN A 166 -21.67 -4.99 -0.99
C ASN A 166 -22.06 -6.08 -1.99
N ILE A 167 -21.09 -6.54 -2.78
CA ILE A 167 -21.23 -7.61 -3.76
C ILE A 167 -20.61 -8.88 -3.18
N GLN A 168 -21.43 -9.92 -3.05
CA GLN A 168 -21.01 -11.23 -2.63
C GLN A 168 -20.52 -12.03 -3.84
N ILE A 169 -19.36 -12.67 -3.69
CA ILE A 169 -18.79 -13.56 -4.70
C ILE A 169 -19.14 -15.00 -4.29
N SER A 170 -19.89 -15.69 -5.15
CA SER A 170 -20.31 -17.07 -4.92
C SER A 170 -19.34 -18.07 -5.52
N TYR A 171 -18.72 -17.71 -6.65
CA TYR A 171 -17.68 -18.51 -7.31
C TYR A 171 -16.71 -17.59 -8.03
N GLY A 172 -15.42 -17.95 -8.03
CA GLY A 172 -14.39 -17.24 -8.75
C GLY A 172 -13.43 -18.19 -9.44
N ARG A 173 -13.07 -17.87 -10.69
CA ARG A 173 -12.03 -18.55 -11.46
C ARG A 173 -10.96 -17.54 -11.84
N PHE A 174 -9.72 -17.86 -11.50
CA PHE A 174 -8.53 -17.07 -11.84
C PHE A 174 -7.71 -17.85 -12.85
N SER A 175 -7.66 -17.39 -14.09
CA SER A 175 -6.91 -18.06 -15.15
C SER A 175 -5.40 -17.83 -15.00
N PRO A 176 -4.54 -18.72 -15.53
CA PRO A 176 -3.10 -18.50 -15.58
C PRO A 176 -2.73 -17.22 -16.33
N VAL A 177 -1.57 -16.65 -16.01
CA VAL A 177 -1.06 -15.46 -16.69
C VAL A 177 -0.64 -15.84 -18.11
N THR A 178 -1.12 -15.08 -19.09
CA THR A 178 -0.72 -15.21 -20.51
C THR A 178 -0.24 -13.86 -21.00
N GLU A 179 1.02 -13.76 -21.46
CA GLU A 179 1.64 -12.51 -21.94
C GLU A 179 1.56 -11.33 -20.93
N GLY A 180 1.58 -11.63 -19.63
CA GLY A 180 1.45 -10.63 -18.57
C GLY A 180 0.03 -10.10 -18.35
N TYR A 181 -0.98 -10.75 -18.95
CA TYR A 181 -2.40 -10.52 -18.70
C TYR A 181 -3.03 -11.70 -17.97
N ARG A 182 -4.13 -11.43 -17.27
CA ARG A 182 -4.90 -12.43 -16.54
C ARG A 182 -6.39 -12.19 -16.74
N ASP A 183 -7.10 -13.30 -16.90
CA ASP A 183 -8.57 -13.36 -16.87
C ASP A 183 -9.07 -13.80 -15.50
N ILE A 184 -10.10 -13.11 -15.02
CA ILE A 184 -10.80 -13.40 -13.76
C ILE A 184 -12.30 -13.44 -14.05
N ASP A 185 -12.94 -14.56 -13.77
CA ASP A 185 -14.38 -14.75 -13.90
C ASP A 185 -14.99 -14.88 -12.50
N LEU A 186 -15.93 -14.00 -12.16
CA LEU A 186 -16.59 -13.97 -10.84
C LEU A 186 -18.10 -14.08 -11.01
N PHE A 187 -18.72 -15.10 -10.43
CA PHE A 187 -20.16 -15.17 -10.26
C PHE A 187 -20.54 -14.47 -8.97
N VAL A 188 -21.35 -13.43 -9.08
CA VAL A 188 -21.65 -12.51 -7.99
C VAL A 188 -23.14 -12.25 -7.80
N GLN A 189 -23.50 -11.81 -6.60
CA GLN A 189 -24.82 -11.36 -6.21
C GLN A 189 -24.72 -10.09 -5.36
N GLN A 190 -25.76 -9.25 -5.38
CA GLN A 190 -25.93 -8.18 -4.40
C GLN A 190 -26.41 -8.77 -3.07
N ILE A 191 -26.26 -8.01 -1.98
CA ILE A 191 -26.88 -8.34 -0.68
C ILE A 191 -28.35 -8.77 -0.89
N GLY A 192 -28.70 -9.92 -0.31
CA GLY A 192 -30.01 -10.53 -0.44
C GLY A 192 -30.16 -11.45 -1.66
N ASP A 193 -29.05 -12.03 -2.15
CA ASP A 193 -28.99 -13.05 -3.21
C ASP A 193 -29.58 -12.60 -4.56
N LYS A 194 -29.52 -11.30 -4.84
CA LYS A 194 -30.08 -10.71 -6.07
C LYS A 194 -29.03 -10.56 -7.14
N LYS A 195 -29.40 -10.91 -8.37
CA LYS A 195 -28.63 -10.61 -9.57
C LYS A 195 -28.51 -9.09 -9.78
N ILE A 196 -27.38 -8.64 -10.31
CA ILE A 196 -27.20 -7.26 -10.75
C ILE A 196 -27.84 -7.11 -12.14
N VAL A 197 -29.10 -6.69 -12.19
CA VAL A 197 -29.85 -6.54 -13.47
C VAL A 197 -29.81 -5.10 -13.99
N ASP A 198 -29.74 -4.14 -13.09
CA ASP A 198 -29.73 -2.71 -13.40
C ASP A 198 -28.47 -2.31 -14.21
N PRO A 199 -28.62 -1.84 -15.47
CA PRO A 199 -27.50 -1.44 -16.32
C PRO A 199 -26.64 -0.32 -15.73
N GLU A 200 -27.22 0.60 -14.96
CA GLU A 200 -26.47 1.69 -14.35
C GLU A 200 -25.52 1.14 -13.27
N LYS A 201 -26.00 0.22 -12.43
CA LYS A 201 -25.17 -0.46 -11.43
C LYS A 201 -24.09 -1.32 -12.06
N GLN A 202 -24.40 -2.01 -13.16
CA GLN A 202 -23.43 -2.79 -13.93
C GLN A 202 -22.31 -1.87 -14.48
N ASN A 203 -22.67 -0.78 -15.14
CA ASN A 203 -21.72 0.18 -15.70
C ASN A 203 -20.87 0.86 -14.61
N ALA A 204 -21.48 1.18 -13.47
CA ALA A 204 -20.78 1.77 -12.34
C ALA A 204 -19.75 0.79 -11.74
N LEU A 205 -20.12 -0.49 -11.57
CA LEU A 205 -19.20 -1.54 -11.13
C LEU A 205 -18.03 -1.73 -12.10
N CYS A 206 -18.32 -1.84 -13.40
CA CYS A 206 -17.29 -1.96 -14.45
C CYS A 206 -16.31 -0.79 -14.43
N SER A 207 -16.84 0.44 -14.34
CA SER A 207 -16.03 1.66 -14.28
C SER A 207 -15.17 1.69 -13.01
N ARG A 208 -15.74 1.28 -11.88
CA ARG A 208 -15.02 1.23 -10.62
C ARG A 208 -13.86 0.24 -10.65
N LEU A 209 -14.11 -1.00 -11.09
CA LEU A 209 -13.08 -2.03 -11.22
C LEU A 209 -11.94 -1.57 -12.14
N LYS A 210 -12.26 -0.97 -13.29
CA LYS A 210 -11.25 -0.41 -14.20
C LYS A 210 -10.39 0.66 -13.53
N MET A 211 -11.01 1.56 -12.78
CA MET A 211 -10.29 2.63 -12.08
C MET A 211 -9.37 2.08 -10.97
N GLU A 212 -9.85 1.13 -10.17
CA GLU A 212 -9.08 0.50 -9.09
C GLU A 212 -7.93 -0.35 -9.63
N MET A 213 -8.10 -1.03 -10.78
CA MET A 213 -7.00 -1.75 -11.43
C MET A 213 -5.96 -0.80 -12.06
N LEU A 214 -6.41 0.32 -12.64
CA LEU A 214 -5.53 1.31 -13.26
C LEU A 214 -4.69 2.05 -12.22
N HIS A 215 -5.30 2.36 -11.08
CA HIS A 215 -4.67 3.09 -10.00
C HIS A 215 -5.09 2.48 -8.65
N PRO A 216 -4.50 1.36 -8.21
CA PRO A 216 -4.83 0.75 -6.92
C PRO A 216 -4.21 1.52 -5.75
N LEU A 217 -3.10 2.23 -6.01
CA LEU A 217 -2.36 3.04 -5.05
C LEU A 217 -2.06 4.42 -5.67
N ARG A 218 -1.93 5.45 -4.84
CA ARG A 218 -1.51 6.79 -5.26
C ARG A 218 -0.12 7.06 -4.72
N VAL A 219 0.76 7.59 -5.55
CA VAL A 219 2.15 7.91 -5.18
C VAL A 219 2.45 9.31 -5.69
N THR A 220 2.86 10.19 -4.79
CA THR A 220 3.35 11.53 -5.11
C THR A 220 4.52 11.90 -4.21
N ILE A 221 5.25 12.94 -4.59
CA ILE A 221 6.38 13.49 -3.85
C ILE A 221 6.22 15.01 -3.78
N SER A 222 6.25 15.54 -2.57
CA SER A 222 6.01 16.95 -2.29
C SER A 222 7.06 17.51 -1.34
N ASN A 223 7.03 18.81 -1.10
CA ASN A 223 7.86 19.44 -0.08
C ASN A 223 7.08 19.58 1.23
N ARG A 224 7.76 19.32 2.34
CA ARG A 224 7.29 19.62 3.69
C ARG A 224 8.27 20.61 4.31
N GLY A 225 8.07 21.90 4.05
CA GLY A 225 9.06 22.92 4.38
C GLY A 225 10.33 22.73 3.53
N PRO A 226 11.53 22.66 4.13
CA PRO A 226 12.78 22.42 3.38
C PRO A 226 12.93 20.95 2.94
N ASP A 227 12.19 20.04 3.56
CA ASP A 227 12.37 18.61 3.39
C ASP A 227 11.52 18.05 2.24
N THR A 228 11.98 16.94 1.66
CA THR A 228 11.23 16.22 0.62
C THR A 228 10.49 15.03 1.22
N GLU A 229 9.19 14.96 0.97
CA GLU A 229 8.30 13.95 1.51
C GLU A 229 7.68 13.12 0.38
N LEU A 230 7.89 11.80 0.42
CA LEU A 230 7.21 10.83 -0.42
C LEU A 230 5.91 10.37 0.27
N LEU A 231 4.81 10.40 -0.48
CA LEU A 231 3.49 10.05 -0.01
C LEU A 231 2.94 8.89 -0.84
N VAL A 232 2.49 7.84 -0.16
CA VAL A 232 1.75 6.72 -0.77
C VAL A 232 0.40 6.60 -0.11
N ALA A 233 -0.68 6.79 -0.86
CA ALA A 233 -2.04 6.60 -0.36
C ALA A 233 -2.63 5.26 -0.83
N ASN A 234 -3.13 4.51 0.13
CA ASN A 234 -3.66 3.17 0.00
C ASN A 234 -5.14 3.16 0.40
N PRO A 235 -6.07 2.79 -0.48
CA PRO A 235 -7.48 2.65 -0.12
C PRO A 235 -7.64 1.62 1.01
N VAL A 236 -8.41 1.98 2.04
CA VAL A 236 -8.70 1.09 3.17
C VAL A 236 -10.05 0.41 2.94
N GLU A 237 -10.10 -0.90 3.14
CA GLU A 237 -11.34 -1.66 3.08
C GLU A 237 -12.25 -1.34 4.29
N PHE A 238 -13.54 -1.70 4.23
CA PHE A 238 -14.47 -1.47 5.36
C PHE A 238 -14.04 -2.08 6.71
N SER A 239 -13.27 -3.17 6.74
CA SER A 239 -12.70 -3.74 7.98
C SER A 239 -11.48 -2.99 8.51
N GLY A 240 -11.07 -1.89 7.87
CA GLY A 240 -10.01 -1.03 8.35
C GLY A 240 -8.59 -1.46 7.97
N ASN A 241 -8.42 -2.46 7.10
CA ASN A 241 -7.10 -2.85 6.60
C ASN A 241 -6.82 -2.23 5.23
N GLY A 242 -5.58 -1.81 5.01
CA GLY A 242 -5.11 -1.44 3.68
C GLY A 242 -4.63 -2.65 2.87
N ARG A 243 -4.26 -2.39 1.61
CA ARG A 243 -3.47 -3.32 0.79
C ARG A 243 -2.23 -3.82 1.54
N PRO A 244 -1.98 -5.14 1.59
CA PRO A 244 -0.80 -5.69 2.27
C PRO A 244 0.53 -5.23 1.67
N ARG A 245 1.58 -5.24 2.49
CA ARG A 245 3.00 -5.03 2.11
C ARG A 245 3.35 -3.69 1.49
N VAL A 246 2.47 -2.69 1.51
CA VAL A 246 2.77 -1.34 0.96
C VAL A 246 4.03 -0.76 1.61
N PHE A 247 4.15 -0.77 2.95
CA PHE A 247 5.36 -0.28 3.64
C PHE A 247 6.63 -1.02 3.23
N TYR A 248 6.55 -2.35 3.09
CA TYR A 248 7.68 -3.18 2.64
C TYR A 248 8.14 -2.80 1.23
N ASP A 249 7.22 -2.63 0.30
CA ASP A 249 7.53 -2.34 -1.09
C ASP A 249 8.11 -0.93 -1.26
N VAL A 250 7.61 0.05 -0.52
CA VAL A 250 8.17 1.41 -0.55
C VAL A 250 9.58 1.44 0.02
N THR A 251 9.79 0.82 1.19
CA THR A 251 11.13 0.74 1.81
C THR A 251 12.12 -0.04 0.94
N LEU A 252 11.67 -1.09 0.24
CA LEU A 252 12.47 -1.82 -0.75
C LEU A 252 12.88 -0.91 -1.91
N ALA A 253 11.93 -0.19 -2.50
CA ALA A 253 12.18 0.72 -3.61
C ALA A 253 13.22 1.79 -3.23
N LEU A 254 13.05 2.41 -2.06
CA LEU A 254 13.97 3.43 -1.55
C LEU A 254 15.36 2.87 -1.25
N LYS A 255 15.43 1.64 -0.67
CA LYS A 255 16.71 0.93 -0.48
C LYS A 255 17.43 0.70 -1.81
N LEU A 256 16.71 0.26 -2.85
CA LEU A 256 17.29 0.00 -4.18
C LEU A 256 17.76 1.28 -4.89
N LEU A 257 17.13 2.42 -4.58
CA LEU A 257 17.59 3.74 -5.03
C LEU A 257 18.73 4.30 -4.16
N GLY A 258 19.12 3.61 -3.08
CA GLY A 258 20.15 4.09 -2.16
C GLY A 258 19.75 5.36 -1.38
N ILE A 259 18.45 5.63 -1.25
CA ILE A 259 17.88 6.78 -0.53
C ILE A 259 17.61 6.39 0.93
N CYS A 260 18.12 7.18 1.87
CA CYS A 260 17.81 7.00 3.29
C CYS A 260 16.44 7.59 3.64
N ILE A 261 15.77 6.95 4.59
CA ILE A 261 14.49 7.40 5.13
C ILE A 261 14.80 8.07 6.46
N PHE A 262 14.72 9.39 6.52
CA PHE A 262 14.96 10.14 7.74
C PHE A 262 13.83 9.92 8.76
N SER A 263 12.59 9.89 8.28
CA SER A 263 11.40 9.63 9.08
C SER A 263 10.32 8.93 8.27
N ALA A 264 9.53 8.10 8.93
CA ALA A 264 8.36 7.47 8.34
C ALA A 264 7.18 7.49 9.31
N GLU A 265 5.98 7.70 8.76
CA GLU A 265 4.71 7.71 9.47
C GLU A 265 3.65 6.98 8.65
N ILE A 266 2.77 6.23 9.31
CA ILE A 266 1.55 5.68 8.73
C ILE A 266 0.38 6.25 9.50
N GLY A 267 -0.64 6.73 8.80
CA GLY A 267 -1.95 6.89 9.44
C GLY A 267 -3.08 7.09 8.46
N ARG A 268 -4.26 7.40 9.02
CA ARG A 268 -5.53 7.29 8.31
C ARG A 268 -6.17 8.65 8.02
N LEU A 269 -6.73 8.80 6.84
CA LEU A 269 -7.43 10.00 6.39
C LEU A 269 -8.73 9.63 5.70
N SER A 270 -9.81 10.36 5.99
CA SER A 270 -11.06 10.30 5.22
C SER A 270 -10.99 11.30 4.07
N ALA A 271 -11.16 10.85 2.84
CA ALA A 271 -11.26 11.72 1.67
C ALA A 271 -12.09 11.07 0.55
N SER A 272 -12.92 11.86 -0.13
CA SER A 272 -13.76 11.42 -1.26
C SER A 272 -14.61 10.18 -0.91
N ASP A 273 -15.35 10.23 0.21
CA ASP A 273 -16.24 9.18 0.72
C ASP A 273 -15.57 7.82 1.02
N ARG A 274 -14.24 7.78 1.18
CA ARG A 274 -13.51 6.59 1.61
C ARG A 274 -12.38 6.91 2.59
N GLN A 275 -11.98 5.88 3.32
CA GLN A 275 -10.81 5.90 4.19
C GLN A 275 -9.56 5.54 3.39
N TRP A 276 -8.45 6.20 3.72
CA TRP A 276 -7.15 5.99 3.14
C TRP A 276 -6.12 5.80 4.24
N GLU A 277 -5.21 4.87 4.02
CA GLU A 277 -3.99 4.72 4.78
C GLU A 277 -2.88 5.41 4.00
N VAL A 278 -2.31 6.46 4.58
CA VAL A 278 -1.28 7.28 3.97
C VAL A 278 0.04 7.00 4.65
N TYR A 279 0.98 6.58 3.83
CA TYR A 279 2.37 6.32 4.19
C TYR A 279 3.18 7.55 3.81
N ARG A 280 3.85 8.14 4.80
CA ARG A 280 4.67 9.34 4.64
C ARG A 280 6.11 8.98 4.91
N PHE A 281 7.01 9.38 4.03
CA PHE A 281 8.45 9.16 4.18
C PHE A 281 9.19 10.47 3.95
N LEU A 282 9.88 10.96 4.96
CA LEU A 282 10.84 12.04 4.81
C LEU A 282 12.14 11.46 4.27
N LEU A 283 12.57 11.92 3.10
CA LEU A 283 13.72 11.37 2.40
C LEU A 283 14.94 12.25 2.64
N ASP A 284 16.08 11.61 2.91
CA ASP A 284 17.36 12.29 2.98
C ASP A 284 17.92 12.51 1.56
N GLU A 285 18.59 13.65 1.34
CA GLU A 285 19.14 13.97 0.03
C GLU A 285 20.34 13.07 -0.28
N SER A 286 20.30 12.39 -1.42
CA SER A 286 21.41 11.56 -1.88
C SER A 286 22.13 12.22 -3.04
N ARG A 287 23.44 12.03 -3.15
CA ARG A 287 24.24 12.57 -4.28
C ARG A 287 23.76 12.06 -5.64
N GLU A 288 23.17 10.86 -5.69
CA GLU A 288 22.67 10.22 -6.90
C GLU A 288 21.25 10.70 -7.27
N TYR A 289 20.45 11.09 -6.27
CA TYR A 289 19.10 11.62 -6.45
C TYR A 289 18.97 12.97 -5.74
N PRO A 290 19.43 14.08 -6.37
CA PRO A 290 19.23 15.41 -5.83
C PRO A 290 17.73 15.73 -5.79
N LEU A 291 17.18 15.84 -4.59
CA LEU A 291 15.74 15.93 -4.35
C LEU A 291 15.19 17.30 -4.76
N SER A 292 16.05 18.28 -5.04
CA SER A 292 15.72 19.56 -5.67
C SER A 292 15.35 19.44 -7.17
N ASN A 293 15.70 18.33 -7.83
CA ASN A 293 15.46 18.13 -9.27
C ASN A 293 14.14 17.39 -9.56
N GLY A 294 13.25 18.00 -10.33
CA GLY A 294 11.98 17.38 -10.75
C GLY A 294 12.14 16.05 -11.49
N ARG A 295 13.24 15.84 -12.23
CA ARG A 295 13.52 14.56 -12.90
C ARG A 295 13.81 13.45 -11.88
N ALA A 296 14.61 13.74 -10.86
CA ALA A 296 14.95 12.77 -9.81
C ALA A 296 13.70 12.38 -9.00
N ARG A 297 12.86 13.36 -8.66
CA ARG A 297 11.54 13.14 -8.04
C ARG A 297 10.67 12.17 -8.84
N ASN A 298 10.56 12.39 -10.16
CA ASN A 298 9.78 11.52 -11.03
C ASN A 298 10.35 10.09 -11.10
N GLN A 299 11.68 9.93 -11.06
CA GLN A 299 12.31 8.61 -11.02
C GLN A 299 12.03 7.86 -9.70
N ILE A 300 12.00 8.58 -8.57
CA ILE A 300 11.63 8.00 -7.27
C ILE A 300 10.18 7.50 -7.31
N VAL A 301 9.25 8.35 -7.74
CA VAL A 301 7.82 8.00 -7.86
C VAL A 301 7.61 6.82 -8.82
N ASP A 302 8.29 6.81 -9.98
CA ASP A 302 8.24 5.70 -10.94
C ASP A 302 8.73 4.39 -10.33
N ARG A 303 9.90 4.40 -9.67
CA ARG A 303 10.49 3.20 -9.07
C ARG A 303 9.63 2.65 -7.92
N VAL A 304 9.11 3.53 -7.07
CA VAL A 304 8.19 3.15 -5.98
C VAL A 304 6.92 2.54 -6.57
N ARG A 305 6.31 3.17 -7.58
CA ARG A 305 5.11 2.63 -8.25
C ARG A 305 5.37 1.27 -8.88
N ARG A 306 6.47 1.10 -9.65
CA ARG A 306 6.83 -0.21 -10.23
C ARG A 306 6.97 -1.30 -9.17
N THR A 307 7.63 -0.99 -8.05
CA THR A 307 7.84 -1.95 -6.95
C THR A 307 6.53 -2.34 -6.27
N LEU A 308 5.63 -1.38 -6.03
CA LEU A 308 4.30 -1.62 -5.48
C LEU A 308 3.43 -2.47 -6.41
N MET A 309 3.57 -2.28 -7.72
CA MET A 309 2.81 -2.99 -8.75
C MET A 309 3.43 -4.33 -9.17
N GLY A 310 4.67 -4.61 -8.75
CA GLY A 310 5.39 -5.83 -9.09
C GLY A 310 5.94 -5.88 -10.52
N TRP A 311 6.31 -4.72 -11.08
CA TRP A 311 6.90 -4.57 -12.42
C TRP A 311 8.42 -4.46 -12.41
#